data_AF-A0A376ZXD5-F1
#
_entry.id   AF-A0A376ZXD5-F1
#
_cell.length_a   1.000
_cell.length_b   1.000
_cell.length_c   1.000
_cell.angle_alpha   90.00
_cell.angle_beta   90.00
_cell.angle_gamma   90.00
#
_symmetry.space_group_name_H-M   'P 1'
#
loop_
_entity.id
_entity.type
_entity.pdbx_description
1 polymer ?
#
loop_
_entity_poly.entity_id
_entity_poly.type
_entity_poly.pdbx_seq_one_letter_code
_entity_poly.pdbx_strand_id
1 'polypeptide(L)'
;MWRYRITRLLSRKYPELVIPDELAVEGNSKRDWNRFLDTHYRRGWNVNISRVMDNATHVAVYFGSYLKKPPVPMSRLEHYAGQDEIGLRYNSHRTKREEYLLMSGDEFMERFSWHVADKGSVW
;
A
#
# COMPACT_ATOMS: atom_id res chain seq x y z
N MET A 1 16.84 -5.89 -6.97
CA MET A 1 16.66 -4.47 -6.57
C MET A 1 15.38 -4.19 -5.77
N TRP A 2 14.34 -5.05 -5.79
CA TRP A 2 13.09 -4.85 -5.05
C TRP A 2 13.13 -5.32 -3.57
N ARG A 3 13.84 -6.41 -3.25
CA ARG A 3 14.02 -6.91 -1.85
C ARG A 3 14.55 -5.82 -0.91
N TYR A 4 15.56 -5.09 -1.38
CA TYR A 4 16.14 -3.97 -0.66
C TYR A 4 15.13 -2.83 -0.44
N ARG A 5 14.26 -2.54 -1.42
CA ARG A 5 13.24 -1.50 -1.28
C ARG A 5 12.23 -1.87 -0.20
N ILE A 6 11.78 -3.13 -0.16
CA ILE A 6 10.85 -3.62 0.87
C ILE A 6 11.49 -3.56 2.25
N THR A 7 12.69 -4.11 2.44
CA THR A 7 13.35 -4.09 3.76
C THR A 7 13.69 -2.67 4.20
N ARG A 8 14.07 -1.79 3.28
CA ARG A 8 14.29 -0.36 3.57
C ARG A 8 13.00 0.36 3.97
N LEU A 9 11.87 0.10 3.30
CA LEU A 9 10.58 0.67 3.65
C LEU A 9 10.17 0.25 5.07
N LEU A 10 10.20 -1.05 5.36
CA LEU A 10 9.85 -1.62 6.67
C LEU A 10 10.77 -1.10 7.79
N SER A 11 12.06 -0.90 7.51
CA SER A 11 13.00 -0.30 8.47
C SER A 11 12.71 1.18 8.76
N ARG A 12 12.35 1.95 7.71
CA ARG A 12 12.01 3.38 7.84
C ARG A 12 10.72 3.57 8.63
N LYS A 13 9.67 2.84 8.26
CA LYS A 13 8.34 2.93 8.84
C LYS A 13 8.19 2.26 10.21
N TYR A 14 9.23 1.62 10.75
CA TYR A 14 9.21 0.97 12.07
C TYR A 14 8.48 1.75 13.19
N PRO A 15 8.65 3.07 13.37
CA PRO A 15 7.94 3.82 14.41
C PRO A 15 6.41 3.84 14.25
N GLU A 16 5.91 3.60 13.04
CA GLU A 16 4.50 3.64 12.65
C GLU A 16 3.92 2.24 12.42
N LEU A 17 4.77 1.18 12.48
CA LEU A 17 4.33 -0.18 12.20
C LEU A 17 3.57 -0.77 13.40
N VAL A 18 2.38 -1.29 13.13
CA VAL A 18 1.72 -2.23 14.03
C VAL A 18 2.41 -3.58 13.86
N ILE A 19 3.20 -3.98 14.85
CA ILE A 19 3.85 -5.29 14.86
C ILE A 19 2.84 -6.33 15.34
N PRO A 20 2.58 -7.40 14.58
CA PRO A 20 1.68 -8.47 14.99
C PRO A 20 2.33 -9.31 16.09
N ASP A 21 1.50 -9.94 16.93
CA ASP A 21 1.95 -10.67 18.12
C ASP A 21 2.94 -11.80 17.78
N GLU A 22 2.82 -12.43 16.62
CA GLU A 22 3.73 -13.47 16.15
C GLU A 22 5.16 -12.96 15.92
N LEU A 23 5.32 -11.65 15.77
CA LEU A 23 6.60 -10.96 15.59
C LEU A 23 6.94 -10.05 16.76
N ALA A 24 6.25 -10.19 17.91
CA ALA A 24 6.49 -9.33 19.07
C ALA A 24 7.94 -9.37 19.54
N VAL A 25 8.59 -10.54 19.48
CA VAL A 25 10.00 -10.71 19.88
C VAL A 25 10.93 -9.91 18.97
N GLU A 26 10.71 -10.00 17.66
CA GLU A 26 11.49 -9.33 16.62
C GLU A 26 11.19 -7.83 16.55
N GLY A 27 9.96 -7.42 16.87
CA GLY A 27 9.52 -6.03 16.87
C GLY A 27 9.79 -5.26 18.15
N ASN A 28 10.32 -5.90 19.20
CA ASN A 28 10.61 -5.29 20.50
C ASN A 28 11.50 -4.04 20.43
N SER A 29 12.36 -3.95 19.42
CA SER A 29 13.19 -2.76 19.22
C SER A 29 13.50 -2.55 17.74
N LYS A 30 13.81 -1.29 17.36
CA LYS A 30 14.24 -0.98 15.98
C LYS A 30 15.49 -1.78 15.58
N ARG A 31 16.35 -2.08 16.56
CA ARG A 31 17.57 -2.87 16.34
C ARG A 31 17.22 -4.32 16.00
N ASP A 32 16.31 -4.93 16.76
CA ASP A 32 15.91 -6.33 16.54
C ASP A 32 15.08 -6.47 15.27
N TRP A 33 14.24 -5.47 14.97
CA TRP A 33 13.52 -5.38 13.71
C TRP A 33 14.47 -5.32 12.52
N ASN A 34 15.48 -4.45 12.57
CA ASN A 34 16.49 -4.37 11.50
C ASN A 34 17.28 -5.68 11.36
N ARG A 35 17.58 -6.37 12.48
CA ARG A 35 18.26 -7.67 12.45
C ARG A 35 17.40 -8.76 11.82
N PHE A 36 16.11 -8.76 12.12
CA PHE A 36 15.11 -9.62 11.50
C PHE A 36 15.06 -9.36 9.98
N LEU A 37 14.92 -8.10 9.57
CA LEU A 37 14.90 -7.70 8.16
C LEU A 37 16.19 -8.09 7.42
N ASP A 38 17.36 -7.91 8.04
CA ASP A 38 18.65 -8.31 7.47
C ASP A 38 18.76 -9.82 7.29
N THR A 39 18.27 -10.58 8.26
CA THR A 39 18.22 -12.05 8.18
C THR A 39 17.33 -12.50 7.04
N HIS A 40 16.15 -11.88 6.89
CA HIS A 40 15.23 -12.19 5.80
C HIS A 40 15.76 -11.71 4.45
N TYR A 41 16.44 -10.56 4.38
CA TYR A 41 17.06 -10.05 3.14
C TYR A 41 18.05 -11.05 2.53
N ARG A 42 18.84 -11.71 3.39
CA ARG A 42 19.87 -12.68 2.97
C ARG A 42 19.30 -14.03 2.53
N ARG A 43 18.03 -14.33 2.83
CA ARG A 43 17.38 -15.57 2.39
C ARG A 43 16.96 -15.49 0.91
N GLY A 44 16.78 -16.65 0.30
CA GLY A 44 16.12 -16.76 -1.01
C GLY A 44 14.63 -16.44 -0.87
N TRP A 45 14.11 -15.51 -1.67
CA TRP A 45 12.69 -15.18 -1.68
C TRP A 45 12.05 -15.85 -2.89
N ASN A 46 11.13 -16.79 -2.65
CA ASN A 46 10.22 -17.29 -3.69
C ASN A 46 9.03 -16.34 -3.76
N VAL A 47 9.12 -15.36 -4.66
CA VAL A 47 8.02 -14.42 -4.87
C VAL A 47 7.22 -14.86 -6.07
N ASN A 48 5.95 -15.17 -5.83
CA ASN A 48 4.96 -15.26 -6.89
C ASN A 48 4.52 -13.84 -7.24
N ILE A 49 5.21 -13.22 -8.20
CA ILE A 49 4.74 -12.00 -8.83
C ILE A 49 3.77 -12.48 -9.92
N SER A 50 2.47 -12.29 -9.69
CA SER A 50 1.47 -12.48 -10.74
C SER A 50 1.88 -11.66 -11.97
N ARG A 51 1.52 -12.14 -13.17
CA ARG A 51 1.91 -11.47 -14.43
C ARG A 51 1.71 -9.97 -14.30
N VAL A 52 2.71 -9.20 -14.75
CA VAL A 52 2.57 -7.75 -14.91
C VAL A 52 1.28 -7.54 -15.67
N MET A 53 0.30 -6.98 -14.98
CA MET A 53 -0.95 -6.63 -15.61
C MET A 53 -0.61 -5.44 -16.49
N ASP A 54 -0.59 -5.71 -17.79
CA ASP A 54 -0.43 -4.83 -18.95
C ASP A 54 -1.45 -3.67 -18.98
N ASN A 55 -2.34 -3.65 -18.00
CA ASN A 55 -3.43 -2.72 -17.84
C ASN A 55 -3.42 -2.16 -16.40
N ALA A 56 -2.82 -0.98 -16.23
CA ALA A 56 -2.86 -0.22 -14.98
C ALA A 56 -4.31 0.05 -14.51
N THR A 57 -5.25 0.20 -15.44
CA THR A 57 -6.69 0.29 -15.14
C THR A 57 -7.20 -1.00 -14.48
N HIS A 58 -6.78 -2.19 -14.90
CA HIS A 58 -7.21 -3.46 -14.30
C HIS A 58 -6.60 -3.66 -12.91
N VAL A 59 -5.39 -3.15 -12.67
CA VAL A 59 -4.78 -3.12 -11.33
C VAL A 59 -5.58 -2.20 -10.42
N ALA A 60 -5.94 -1.01 -10.91
CA ALA A 60 -6.82 -0.07 -10.21
C ALA A 60 -8.24 -0.64 -9.97
N VAL A 61 -8.81 -1.39 -10.93
CA VAL A 61 -10.08 -2.13 -10.78
C VAL A 61 -9.96 -3.16 -9.67
N TYR A 62 -8.88 -3.95 -9.67
CA TYR A 62 -8.63 -4.96 -8.66
C TYR A 62 -8.52 -4.34 -7.27
N PHE A 63 -7.74 -3.27 -7.09
CA PHE A 63 -7.68 -2.54 -5.82
C PHE A 63 -9.04 -1.93 -5.44
N GLY A 64 -9.73 -1.26 -6.37
CA GLY A 64 -11.03 -0.64 -6.13
C GLY A 64 -12.12 -1.60 -5.64
N SER A 65 -12.03 -2.89 -6.02
CA SER A 65 -12.97 -3.93 -5.58
C SER A 65 -12.88 -4.28 -4.08
N TYR A 66 -11.78 -3.95 -3.41
CA TYR A 66 -11.59 -4.19 -1.96
C TYR A 66 -12.09 -3.05 -1.07
N LEU A 67 -12.53 -1.93 -1.63
CA LEU A 67 -13.07 -0.81 -0.86
C LEU A 67 -14.46 -1.18 -0.32
N LYS A 68 -14.63 -1.30 1.01
CA LYS A 68 -15.96 -1.36 1.64
C LYS A 68 -16.69 -0.03 1.35
N LYS A 69 -17.45 0.01 0.25
CA LYS A 69 -18.03 1.21 -0.40
C LYS A 69 -16.97 2.27 -0.76
N PRO A 70 -16.57 2.42 -2.04
CA PRO A 70 -15.51 3.35 -2.40
C PRO A 70 -15.87 4.79 -1.99
N PRO A 71 -15.05 5.48 -1.17
CA PRO A 71 -15.13 6.93 -1.03
C PRO A 71 -14.83 7.63 -2.37
N VAL A 72 -14.12 6.92 -3.26
CA VAL A 72 -13.73 7.38 -4.59
C VAL A 72 -14.28 6.42 -5.65
N PRO A 73 -15.29 6.83 -6.43
CA PRO A 73 -15.74 6.10 -7.60
C PRO A 73 -14.61 5.81 -8.60
N MET A 74 -14.64 4.64 -9.22
CA MET A 74 -13.67 4.16 -10.22
C MET A 74 -13.30 5.17 -11.31
N SER A 75 -14.24 6.00 -11.75
CA SER A 75 -14.05 7.02 -12.79
C SER A 75 -13.08 8.15 -12.40
N ARG A 76 -12.57 8.13 -11.17
CA ARG A 76 -11.78 9.21 -10.57
C ARG A 76 -10.28 8.90 -10.49
N LEU A 77 -9.86 7.65 -10.69
CA LEU A 77 -8.45 7.28 -10.81
C LEU A 77 -8.02 7.53 -12.26
N GLU A 78 -7.42 8.70 -12.51
CA GLU A 78 -7.16 9.18 -13.87
C GLU A 78 -5.86 8.63 -14.46
N HIS A 79 -4.80 8.50 -13.66
CA HIS A 79 -3.50 8.14 -14.21
C HIS A 79 -2.53 7.54 -13.18
N TYR A 80 -1.81 6.50 -13.60
CA TYR A 80 -0.55 6.07 -13.00
C TYR A 80 0.57 6.59 -13.91
N ALA A 81 1.25 7.66 -13.50
CA ALA A 81 2.15 8.41 -14.38
C ALA A 81 3.49 7.74 -14.67
N GLY A 82 3.74 6.56 -14.08
CA GLY A 82 5.09 5.99 -14.01
C GLY A 82 5.96 6.86 -13.11
N GLN A 83 6.86 6.24 -12.32
CA GLN A 83 7.57 6.91 -11.21
C GLN A 83 6.76 7.11 -9.93
N ASP A 84 5.88 6.16 -9.61
CA ASP A 84 5.28 6.07 -8.26
C ASP A 84 4.29 7.19 -7.91
N GLU A 85 3.69 7.85 -8.90
CA GLU A 85 2.66 8.88 -8.70
C GLU A 85 1.27 8.40 -9.17
N ILE A 86 0.27 8.71 -8.35
CA ILE A 86 -1.14 8.38 -8.56
C ILE A 86 -1.97 9.66 -8.58
N GLY A 87 -2.68 9.87 -9.70
CA GLY A 87 -3.58 10.99 -9.93
C GLY A 87 -5.05 10.62 -9.70
N LEU A 88 -5.75 11.42 -8.90
CA LEU A 88 -7.13 11.16 -8.50
C LEU A 88 -7.97 12.44 -8.57
N ARG A 89 -9.03 12.42 -9.39
CA ARG A 89 -9.92 13.56 -9.59
C ARG A 89 -11.22 13.39 -8.82
N TYR A 90 -11.57 14.28 -7.90
CA TYR A 90 -12.72 14.10 -7.00
C TYR A 90 -13.56 15.35 -6.84
N ASN A 91 -14.85 15.18 -6.56
CA ASN A 91 -15.71 16.28 -6.13
C ASN A 91 -15.48 16.55 -4.65
N SER A 92 -14.92 17.71 -4.35
CA SER A 92 -14.66 18.17 -2.99
C SER A 92 -15.96 18.61 -2.33
N HIS A 93 -16.34 17.96 -1.23
CA HIS A 93 -17.52 18.35 -0.47
C HIS A 93 -17.35 19.73 0.21
N ARG A 94 -16.10 20.15 0.44
CA ARG A 94 -15.73 21.43 1.05
C ARG A 94 -15.89 22.59 0.07
N THR A 95 -15.40 22.45 -1.15
CA THR A 95 -15.38 23.55 -2.14
C THR A 95 -16.49 23.44 -3.18
N LYS A 96 -17.22 22.31 -3.21
CA LYS A 96 -18.26 21.97 -4.20
C LYS A 96 -17.76 21.99 -5.65
N ARG A 97 -16.46 21.73 -5.85
CA ARG A 97 -15.82 21.69 -7.17
C ARG A 97 -15.09 20.37 -7.38
N GLU A 98 -14.85 20.05 -8.63
CA GLU A 98 -13.92 18.98 -9.02
C GLU A 98 -12.49 19.45 -8.74
N GLU A 99 -11.74 18.64 -8.01
CA GLU A 99 -10.36 18.87 -7.60
C GLU A 99 -9.50 17.68 -8.03
N TYR A 100 -8.19 17.91 -8.18
CA TYR A 100 -7.22 16.88 -8.54
C TYR A 100 -6.22 16.68 -7.41
N LEU A 101 -5.97 15.43 -7.05
CA LEU A 101 -5.03 15.02 -6.03
C LEU A 101 -3.96 14.13 -6.67
N LEU A 102 -2.71 14.58 -6.59
CA LEU A 102 -1.55 13.80 -6.94
C LEU A 102 -0.89 13.33 -5.65
N MET A 103 -0.60 12.04 -5.54
CA MET A 103 0.07 11.44 -4.38
C MET A 103 1.03 10.35 -4.81
N SER A 104 1.94 9.94 -3.92
CA SER A 104 2.79 8.80 -4.20
C SER A 104 2.02 7.47 -4.12
N GLY A 105 2.57 6.41 -4.71
CA GLY A 105 2.07 5.04 -4.57
C GLY A 105 2.02 4.60 -3.11
N ASP A 106 3.03 4.95 -2.31
CA ASP A 106 3.07 4.68 -0.87
C ASP A 106 1.92 5.38 -0.13
N GLU A 107 1.69 6.67 -0.42
CA GLU A 107 0.62 7.45 0.21
C GLU A 107 -0.77 6.94 -0.20
N PHE A 108 -0.92 6.53 -1.46
CA PHE A 108 -2.13 5.89 -1.93
C PHE A 108 -2.38 4.56 -1.19
N MET A 109 -1.37 3.70 -1.07
CA MET A 109 -1.49 2.41 -0.40
C MET A 109 -1.80 2.56 1.09
N GLU A 110 -1.22 3.57 1.75
CA GLU A 110 -1.52 3.91 3.14
C GLU A 110 -2.99 4.29 3.31
N ARG A 111 -3.51 5.22 2.50
CA ARG A 111 -4.93 5.63 2.53
C ARG A 111 -5.87 4.49 2.11
N PHE A 112 -5.44 3.68 1.15
CA PHE A 112 -6.19 2.52 0.67
C PHE A 112 -6.37 1.46 1.75
N SER A 113 -5.34 1.23 2.57
CA SER A 113 -5.37 0.23 3.65
C SER A 113 -6.51 0.48 4.65
N TRP A 114 -6.91 1.73 4.87
CA TRP A 114 -8.01 2.10 5.76
C TRP A 114 -9.38 1.62 5.29
N HIS A 115 -9.48 1.23 4.01
CA HIS A 115 -10.74 0.81 3.39
C HIS A 115 -10.81 -0.69 3.09
N VAL A 116 -9.71 -1.42 3.30
CA VAL A 116 -9.69 -2.88 3.24
C VAL A 116 -10.28 -3.40 4.55
N ALA A 117 -11.36 -4.16 4.46
CA ALA A 117 -11.99 -4.74 5.65
C ALA A 117 -11.05 -5.75 6.33
N ASP A 118 -11.03 -5.76 7.66
CA ASP A 118 -10.30 -6.78 8.42
C ASP A 118 -10.78 -8.18 8.04
N LYS A 119 -9.80 -9.07 7.86
CA LYS A 119 -10.04 -10.46 7.48
C LYS A 119 -10.86 -11.15 8.59
N GLY A 120 -12.14 -11.41 8.32
CA GLY A 120 -13.07 -12.05 9.28
C GLY A 120 -14.23 -11.18 9.75
N SER A 121 -14.36 -9.93 9.28
CA SER A 121 -15.56 -9.13 9.53
C SER A 121 -16.75 -9.66 8.72
N VAL A 122 -17.51 -10.59 9.34
CA VAL A 122 -18.83 -11.03 8.90
C VAL A 122 -19.82 -9.88 9.15
N TRP A 123 -20.68 -9.62 8.17
CA TRP A 123 -21.74 -8.61 8.25
C TRP A 123 -22.92 -9.08 9.10
#